data_AF-A0A562M357-F1
#
_entry.id   AF-A0A562M357-F1
#
_cell.length_a   1.000
_cell.length_b   1.000
_cell.length_c   1.000
_cell.angle_alpha   90.00
_cell.angle_beta   90.00
_cell.angle_gamma   90.00
#
_symmetry.space_group_name_H-M   'P 1'
#
loop_
_entity.id
_entity.type
_entity.pdbx_description
1 polymer ?
#
loop_
_entity_poly.entity_id
_entity_poly.type
_entity_poly.pdbx_seq_one_letter_code
_entity_poly.pdbx_strand_id
1 'polypeptide(L)'
;MGASGTGDDRATPNDPGTGPAPGLDDALRDIGDTGKATLKASVDAAKAFRTLVLADISLARSALGRALAFTGVAIAFGASAWLLLMAALIVFLSNGLGWSWTLSLLLTALLSLAITVFGGWSAIRYFEHTRLQATRRQLARLGIGELAEFTPTPGSPESTREATEAAPPETPAGEPAKDKRGVDITPP
;
A
#
# COMPACT_ATOMS: atom_id res chain seq x y z
N MET A 1 -50.92 -41.90 -65.24
CA MET A 1 -50.10 -42.79 -64.38
C MET A 1 -48.64 -42.53 -64.77
N GLY A 2 -47.90 -41.66 -64.11
CA GLY A 2 -47.25 -41.85 -62.80
C GLY A 2 -45.86 -42.50 -63.01
N ALA A 3 -44.84 -41.72 -63.39
CA ALA A 3 -43.66 -41.35 -62.59
C ALA A 3 -42.79 -42.56 -62.18
N SER A 4 -41.60 -42.77 -62.76
CA SER A 4 -40.29 -42.15 -62.43
C SER A 4 -39.41 -43.11 -61.62
N GLY A 5 -38.31 -43.54 -62.28
CA GLY A 5 -36.92 -43.78 -61.83
C GLY A 5 -36.53 -44.16 -60.39
N THR A 6 -35.23 -44.50 -60.31
CA THR A 6 -34.37 -44.63 -59.11
C THR A 6 -34.64 -45.85 -58.23
N GLY A 7 -33.67 -46.70 -57.92
CA GLY A 7 -32.26 -46.46 -57.68
C GLY A 7 -31.95 -47.23 -56.40
N ASP A 8 -31.03 -48.18 -56.50
CA ASP A 8 -30.45 -48.89 -55.37
C ASP A 8 -29.91 -47.86 -54.36
N ASP A 9 -30.13 -48.08 -53.06
CA ASP A 9 -29.43 -47.43 -51.92
C ASP A 9 -30.22 -47.65 -50.62
N ARG A 10 -29.95 -48.76 -49.92
CA ARG A 10 -30.24 -48.86 -48.48
C ARG A 10 -28.96 -49.11 -47.70
N ALA A 11 -28.33 -47.99 -47.36
CA ALA A 11 -27.71 -47.65 -46.08
C ALA A 11 -26.93 -48.76 -45.36
N THR A 12 -25.61 -48.73 -45.52
CA THR A 12 -24.68 -49.19 -44.48
C THR A 12 -24.87 -48.34 -43.21
N PRO A 13 -24.75 -48.93 -42.01
CA PRO A 13 -24.78 -48.16 -40.76
C PRO A 13 -23.53 -47.28 -40.70
N ASN A 14 -23.71 -45.96 -40.58
CA ASN A 14 -22.62 -45.05 -40.25
C ASN A 14 -22.06 -45.42 -38.88
N ASP A 15 -20.84 -45.92 -38.86
CA ASP A 15 -20.02 -46.11 -37.66
C ASP A 15 -19.64 -44.73 -37.09
N PRO A 16 -20.03 -44.40 -35.84
CA PRO A 16 -19.64 -43.15 -35.22
C PRO A 16 -18.22 -43.28 -34.68
N GLY A 17 -17.22 -42.96 -35.51
CA GLY A 17 -15.91 -42.58 -34.95
C GLY A 17 -14.68 -43.04 -35.71
N THR A 18 -14.44 -42.52 -36.90
CA THR A 18 -13.08 -42.42 -37.46
C THR A 18 -13.00 -41.25 -38.44
N GLY A 19 -13.04 -40.03 -37.91
CA GLY A 19 -12.39 -38.90 -38.58
C GLY A 19 -10.87 -39.07 -38.45
N PRO A 20 -10.05 -38.54 -39.39
CA PRO A 20 -8.60 -38.59 -39.27
C PRO A 20 -8.18 -38.05 -37.91
N ALA A 21 -7.30 -38.75 -37.19
CA ALA A 21 -6.71 -38.22 -35.97
C ALA A 21 -6.17 -36.81 -36.27
N PRO A 22 -6.51 -35.77 -35.49
CA PRO A 22 -6.09 -34.41 -35.76
C PRO A 22 -4.60 -34.35 -36.04
N GLY A 23 -4.21 -33.71 -37.15
CA GLY A 23 -2.80 -33.51 -37.43
C GLY A 23 -2.14 -32.71 -36.30
N LEU A 24 -0.85 -32.95 -36.04
CA LEU A 24 -0.08 -32.14 -35.07
C LEU A 24 -0.22 -30.63 -35.34
N ASP A 25 -0.34 -30.24 -36.61
CA ASP A 25 -0.60 -28.86 -37.02
C ASP A 25 -1.95 -28.32 -36.52
N ASP A 26 -3.01 -29.13 -36.55
CA ASP A 26 -4.34 -28.76 -36.04
C ASP A 26 -4.31 -28.65 -34.51
N ALA A 27 -3.62 -29.56 -33.82
CA ALA A 27 -3.44 -29.51 -32.37
C ALA A 27 -2.62 -28.28 -31.93
N LEU A 28 -1.56 -27.93 -32.66
CA LEU A 28 -0.77 -26.72 -32.40
C LEU A 28 -1.57 -25.45 -32.65
N ARG A 29 -2.43 -25.45 -33.68
CA ARG A 29 -3.31 -24.32 -33.98
C ARG A 29 -4.38 -24.14 -32.91
N ASP A 30 -4.97 -25.24 -32.44
CA ASP A 30 -5.96 -25.25 -31.37
C ASP A 30 -5.37 -24.80 -30.01
N ILE A 31 -4.15 -25.23 -29.69
CA ILE A 31 -3.39 -24.73 -28.52
C ILE A 31 -3.10 -23.23 -28.66
N GLY A 32 -2.70 -22.78 -29.85
CA GLY A 32 -2.44 -21.36 -30.12
C GLY A 32 -3.69 -20.49 -29.98
N ASP A 33 -4.83 -20.97 -30.46
CA ASP A 33 -6.10 -20.26 -30.38
C ASP A 33 -6.69 -20.30 -28.97
N THR A 34 -6.50 -21.40 -28.24
CA THR A 34 -6.80 -21.51 -26.80
C THR A 34 -5.91 -20.56 -25.96
N GLY A 35 -4.63 -20.42 -26.33
CA GLY A 35 -3.70 -19.49 -25.70
C GLY A 35 -4.13 -18.03 -25.91
N LYS A 36 -4.51 -17.66 -27.14
CA LYS A 36 -5.07 -16.32 -27.45
C LYS A 36 -6.37 -16.07 -26.69
N ALA A 37 -7.23 -17.08 -26.58
CA ALA A 37 -8.49 -16.98 -25.83
C ALA A 37 -8.23 -16.77 -24.32
N THR A 38 -7.26 -17.48 -23.75
CA THR A 38 -6.85 -17.34 -22.34
C THR A 38 -6.24 -15.95 -22.06
N LEU A 39 -5.43 -15.45 -23.00
CA LEU A 39 -4.83 -14.12 -22.87
C LEU A 39 -5.90 -13.03 -22.94
N LYS A 40 -6.86 -13.16 -23.86
CA LYS A 40 -8.03 -12.28 -23.97
C LYS A 40 -8.87 -12.32 -22.68
N ALA A 41 -9.16 -13.51 -22.16
CA ALA A 41 -9.90 -13.68 -20.91
C ALA A 41 -9.18 -13.05 -19.70
N SER A 42 -7.85 -13.14 -19.66
CA SER A 42 -7.03 -12.51 -18.61
C SER A 42 -7.09 -10.98 -18.68
N VAL A 43 -7.06 -10.40 -19.88
CA VAL A 43 -7.23 -8.96 -20.10
C VAL A 43 -8.62 -8.51 -19.67
N ASP A 44 -9.66 -9.27 -20.01
CA ASP A 44 -11.04 -8.98 -19.63
C ASP A 44 -11.22 -9.07 -18.10
N ALA A 45 -10.63 -10.07 -17.44
CA ALA A 45 -10.61 -10.21 -15.99
C ALA A 45 -9.88 -9.03 -15.30
N ALA A 46 -8.72 -8.62 -15.82
CA ALA A 46 -7.99 -7.46 -15.30
C ALA A 46 -8.80 -6.16 -15.45
N LYS A 47 -9.54 -5.99 -16.56
CA LYS A 47 -10.43 -4.86 -16.78
C LYS A 47 -11.60 -4.86 -15.80
N ALA A 48 -12.20 -6.01 -15.54
CA ALA A 48 -13.26 -6.17 -14.54
C ALA A 48 -12.76 -5.84 -13.12
N PHE A 49 -11.59 -6.36 -12.74
CA PHE A 49 -10.95 -6.06 -11.46
C PHE A 49 -10.68 -4.56 -11.30
N ARG A 50 -10.17 -3.90 -12.36
CA ARG A 50 -9.97 -2.44 -12.36
C ARG A 50 -11.27 -1.68 -12.14
N THR A 51 -12.36 -2.09 -12.79
CA THR A 51 -13.67 -1.46 -12.61
C THR A 51 -14.17 -1.62 -11.18
N LEU A 52 -14.00 -2.80 -10.57
CA LEU A 52 -14.37 -3.04 -9.18
C LEU A 52 -13.56 -2.16 -8.22
N VAL A 53 -12.23 -2.11 -8.38
CA VAL A 53 -11.35 -1.25 -7.57
C VAL A 53 -11.72 0.23 -7.69
N LEU A 54 -12.03 0.71 -8.90
CA LEU A 54 -12.49 2.09 -9.10
C LEU A 54 -13.86 2.34 -8.45
N ALA A 55 -14.75 1.35 -8.48
CA ALA A 55 -16.03 1.42 -7.78
C ALA A 55 -15.85 1.47 -6.27
N ASP A 56 -14.95 0.65 -5.70
CA ASP A 56 -14.61 0.67 -4.27
C ASP A 56 -14.02 2.01 -3.85
N ILE A 57 -13.11 2.59 -4.66
CA ILE A 57 -12.55 3.92 -4.41
C ILE A 57 -13.65 5.00 -4.47
N SER A 58 -14.60 4.90 -5.40
CA SER A 58 -15.71 5.85 -5.52
C SER A 58 -16.64 5.78 -4.30
N LEU A 59 -16.99 4.57 -3.87
CA LEU A 59 -17.79 4.32 -2.68
C LEU A 59 -17.08 4.85 -1.43
N ALA A 60 -15.79 4.52 -1.29
CA ALA A 60 -14.94 4.96 -0.20
C ALA A 60 -14.82 6.48 -0.15
N ARG A 61 -14.63 7.17 -1.27
CA ARG A 61 -14.51 8.63 -1.31
C ARG A 61 -15.76 9.35 -0.80
N SER A 62 -16.95 8.82 -1.12
CA SER A 62 -18.23 9.41 -0.69
C SER A 62 -18.44 9.29 0.83
N ALA A 63 -18.05 8.15 1.41
CA ALA A 63 -18.15 7.90 2.84
C ALA A 63 -17.00 8.57 3.62
N LEU A 64 -15.78 8.56 3.07
CA LEU A 64 -14.57 9.11 3.69
C LEU A 64 -14.70 10.62 3.92
N GLY A 65 -15.23 11.38 2.96
CA GLY A 65 -15.42 12.83 3.14
C GLY A 65 -16.33 13.15 4.33
N ARG A 66 -17.45 12.44 4.46
CA ARG A 66 -18.37 12.59 5.60
C ARG A 66 -17.75 12.09 6.90
N ALA A 67 -17.05 10.96 6.87
CA ALA A 67 -16.35 10.41 8.02
C ALA A 67 -15.27 11.36 8.54
N LEU A 68 -14.49 11.99 7.65
CA LEU A 68 -13.49 13.00 8.02
C LEU A 68 -14.14 14.26 8.59
N ALA A 69 -15.25 14.72 8.00
CA ALA A 69 -16.01 15.85 8.54
C ALA A 69 -16.53 15.56 9.95
N PHE A 70 -17.16 14.41 10.17
CA PHE A 70 -17.63 14.00 11.50
C PHE A 70 -16.48 13.74 12.47
N THR A 71 -15.36 13.19 12.01
CA THR A 71 -14.13 13.04 12.81
C THR A 71 -13.62 14.40 13.28
N GLY A 72 -13.58 15.40 12.39
CA GLY A 72 -13.17 16.76 12.73
C GLY A 72 -14.09 17.38 13.79
N VAL A 73 -15.41 17.24 13.61
CA VAL A 73 -16.41 17.67 14.61
C VAL A 73 -16.20 16.94 15.94
N ALA A 74 -16.01 15.62 15.93
CA ALA A 74 -15.77 14.83 17.13
C ALA A 74 -14.47 15.25 17.85
N ILE A 75 -13.40 15.57 17.13
CA ILE A 75 -12.15 16.08 17.70
C ILE A 75 -12.38 17.46 18.34
N ALA A 76 -13.06 18.38 17.65
CA ALA A 76 -13.33 19.72 18.17
C ALA A 76 -14.17 19.67 19.45
N PHE A 77 -15.32 19.01 19.41
CA PHE A 77 -16.19 18.87 20.58
C PHE A 77 -15.57 18.00 21.67
N GLY A 78 -14.80 16.96 21.32
CA GLY A 78 -14.08 16.13 22.27
C GLY A 78 -13.01 16.92 23.03
N ALA A 79 -12.23 17.74 22.33
CA ALA A 79 -11.24 18.63 22.94
C ALA A 79 -11.93 19.69 23.83
N SER A 80 -13.01 20.31 23.37
CA SER A 80 -13.77 21.27 24.19
C SER A 80 -14.36 20.62 25.44
N ALA A 81 -14.97 19.43 25.30
CA ALA A 81 -15.52 18.69 26.43
C ALA A 81 -14.43 18.29 27.43
N TRP A 82 -13.24 17.91 26.96
CA TRP A 82 -12.10 17.61 27.83
C TRP A 82 -11.67 18.83 28.66
N LEU A 83 -11.58 20.01 28.07
CA LEU A 83 -11.24 21.24 28.81
C LEU A 83 -12.29 21.57 29.86
N LEU A 84 -13.58 21.44 29.53
CA LEU A 84 -14.67 21.64 30.48
C LEU A 84 -14.62 20.60 31.61
N LEU A 85 -14.28 19.35 31.30
CA LEU A 85 -14.12 18.30 32.29
C LEU A 85 -12.96 18.59 33.25
N MET A 86 -11.81 19.04 32.73
CA MET A 86 -10.66 19.43 33.56
C MET A 86 -10.99 20.65 34.44
N ALA A 87 -11.69 21.65 33.90
CA ALA A 87 -12.16 22.79 34.68
C ALA A 87 -13.13 22.36 35.79
N ALA A 88 -14.09 21.49 35.48
CA ALA A 88 -15.01 20.92 36.45
C ALA A 88 -14.28 20.11 37.53
N LEU A 89 -13.26 19.34 37.15
CA LEU A 89 -12.42 18.58 38.08
C LEU A 89 -11.66 19.51 39.04
N ILE A 90 -11.07 20.59 38.53
CA ILE A 90 -10.37 21.58 39.36
C ILE A 90 -11.33 22.19 40.38
N VAL A 91 -12.51 22.65 39.94
CA VAL A 91 -13.54 23.23 40.81
C VAL A 91 -14.04 22.21 41.84
N PHE A 92 -14.21 20.95 41.44
CA PHE A 92 -14.63 19.88 42.33
C PHE A 92 -13.59 19.60 43.42
N LEU A 93 -12.31 19.53 43.07
CA LEU A 93 -11.23 19.37 44.05
C LEU A 93 -11.10 20.59 44.97
N SER A 94 -11.16 21.80 44.42
CA SER A 94 -11.00 23.02 45.22
C SER A 94 -12.17 23.25 46.17
N ASN A 95 -13.41 23.15 45.69
CA ASN A 95 -14.60 23.54 46.43
C ASN A 95 -15.28 22.36 47.13
N GLY A 96 -15.21 21.15 46.55
CA GLY A 96 -15.80 19.95 47.14
C GLY A 96 -14.92 19.33 48.21
N LEU A 97 -13.62 19.18 47.94
CA LEU A 97 -12.66 18.56 48.86
C LEU A 97 -11.85 19.58 49.68
N GLY A 98 -12.00 20.88 49.41
CA GLY A 98 -11.27 21.95 50.10
C GLY A 98 -9.78 22.00 49.77
N TRP A 99 -9.35 21.41 48.65
CA TRP A 99 -7.94 21.41 48.28
C TRP A 99 -7.44 22.81 47.89
N SER A 100 -6.15 23.06 48.13
CA SER A 100 -5.49 24.27 47.63
C SER A 100 -5.57 24.32 46.11
N TRP A 101 -5.88 25.52 45.58
CA TRP A 101 -6.03 25.77 44.14
C TRP A 101 -4.79 25.34 43.34
N THR A 102 -3.59 25.57 43.89
CA THR A 102 -2.33 25.15 43.27
C THR A 102 -2.22 23.64 43.15
N LEU A 103 -2.68 22.91 44.16
CA LEU A 103 -2.60 21.44 44.19
C LEU A 103 -3.61 20.82 43.21
N SER A 104 -4.83 21.37 43.12
CA SER A 104 -5.82 20.99 42.11
C SER A 104 -5.33 21.21 40.68
N LEU A 105 -4.72 22.38 40.41
CA LEU A 105 -4.13 22.69 39.12
C LEU A 105 -2.96 21.75 38.78
N LEU A 106 -2.06 21.52 39.73
CA LEU A 106 -0.89 20.68 39.54
C LEU A 106 -1.28 19.23 39.26
N LEU A 107 -2.25 18.67 40.00
CA LEU A 107 -2.76 17.33 39.74
C LEU A 107 -3.37 17.23 38.34
N THR A 108 -4.22 18.19 37.96
CA THR A 108 -4.89 18.21 36.66
C THR A 108 -3.89 18.33 35.50
N ALA A 109 -2.82 19.13 35.69
CA ALA A 109 -1.73 19.26 34.74
C ALA A 109 -0.93 17.95 34.61
N LEU A 110 -0.59 17.29 35.73
CA LEU A 110 0.11 16.01 35.71
C LEU A 110 -0.72 14.92 35.02
N LEU A 111 -2.03 14.86 35.29
CA LEU A 111 -2.94 13.93 34.63
C LEU A 111 -2.96 14.14 33.12
N SER A 112 -3.07 15.40 32.68
CA SER A 112 -3.08 15.75 31.26
C SER A 112 -1.75 15.42 30.58
N LEU A 113 -0.63 15.66 31.27
CA LEU A 113 0.70 15.30 30.79
C LEU A 113 0.86 13.79 30.65
N ALA A 114 0.42 13.02 31.65
CA ALA A 114 0.47 11.57 31.62
C ALA A 114 -0.31 10.97 30.44
N ILE A 115 -1.53 11.45 30.19
CA ILE A 115 -2.36 11.03 29.05
C ILE A 115 -1.68 11.41 27.73
N THR A 116 -1.09 12.61 27.65
CA THR A 116 -0.38 13.08 26.44
C THR A 116 0.84 12.21 26.14
N VAL A 117 1.67 11.92 27.15
CA VAL A 117 2.83 11.03 27.01
C VAL A 117 2.40 9.63 26.62
N PHE A 118 1.36 9.09 27.26
CA PHE A 118 0.82 7.77 26.93
C PHE A 118 0.28 7.71 25.49
N GLY A 119 -0.43 8.75 25.04
CA GLY A 119 -0.94 8.86 23.67
C GLY A 119 0.20 8.94 22.66
N GLY A 120 1.21 9.77 22.92
CA GLY A 120 2.41 9.88 22.07
C GLY A 120 3.20 8.57 22.00
N TRP A 121 3.41 7.93 23.14
CA TRP A 121 4.07 6.61 23.20
C TRP A 121 3.28 5.55 22.45
N SER A 122 1.97 5.50 22.63
CA SER A 122 1.09 4.57 21.93
C SER A 122 1.11 4.80 20.42
N ALA A 123 1.11 6.05 19.96
CA ALA A 123 1.23 6.40 18.55
C ALA A 123 2.56 5.91 17.97
N ILE A 124 3.68 6.18 18.65
CA ILE A 124 5.02 5.71 18.23
C ILE A 124 5.05 4.19 18.15
N ARG A 125 4.57 3.49 19.20
CA ARG A 125 4.49 2.02 19.22
C ARG A 125 3.61 1.50 18.09
N TYR A 126 2.48 2.13 17.80
CA TYR A 126 1.62 1.73 16.69
C TYR A 126 2.35 1.86 15.34
N PHE A 127 3.07 2.96 15.13
CA PHE A 127 3.91 3.17 13.94
C PHE A 127 5.08 2.18 13.85
N GLU A 128 5.64 1.72 14.96
CA GLU A 128 6.66 0.66 14.96
C GLU A 128 6.12 -0.65 14.37
N HIS A 129 4.87 -1.02 14.69
CA HIS A 129 4.22 -2.23 14.16
C HIS A 129 3.70 -2.06 12.72
N THR A 130 3.42 -0.82 12.31
CA THR A 130 3.05 -0.47 10.93
C THR A 130 4.22 0.07 10.12
N ARG A 131 5.47 -0.19 10.53
CA ARG A 131 6.63 0.05 9.68
C ARG A 131 6.45 -0.81 8.43
N LEU A 132 5.95 -0.18 7.38
CA LEU A 132 5.84 -0.66 6.01
C LEU A 132 7.26 -0.86 5.43
N GLN A 133 8.15 -1.58 6.09
CA GLN A 133 9.49 -1.88 5.57
C GLN A 133 9.37 -2.64 4.24
N ALA A 134 8.36 -3.49 4.12
CA ALA A 134 8.01 -4.18 2.88
C ALA A 134 7.52 -3.20 1.80
N THR A 135 6.57 -2.32 2.11
CA THR A 135 6.02 -1.36 1.13
C THR A 135 7.01 -0.25 0.80
N ARG A 136 7.88 0.16 1.73
CA ARG A 136 8.99 1.11 1.50
C ARG A 136 10.04 0.50 0.59
N ARG A 137 10.38 -0.79 0.76
CA ARG A 137 11.21 -1.54 -0.20
C ARG A 137 10.53 -1.71 -1.56
N GLN A 138 9.21 -1.91 -1.60
CA GLN A 138 8.46 -2.05 -2.86
C GLN A 138 8.28 -0.72 -3.60
N LEU A 139 8.04 0.40 -2.90
CA LEU A 139 8.00 1.75 -3.45
C LEU A 139 9.38 2.20 -3.94
N ALA A 140 10.45 1.88 -3.20
CA ALA A 140 11.83 2.12 -3.65
C ALA A 140 12.16 1.31 -4.92
N ARG A 141 11.69 0.05 -5.01
CA ARG A 141 11.82 -0.77 -6.24
C ARG A 141 10.97 -0.25 -7.42
N LEU A 142 9.96 0.57 -7.15
CA LEU A 142 9.08 1.19 -8.15
C LEU A 142 9.48 2.64 -8.50
N GLY A 143 10.58 3.16 -7.93
CA GLY A 143 11.15 4.47 -8.28
C GLY A 143 10.37 5.70 -7.78
N ILE A 144 9.45 5.54 -6.82
CA ILE A 144 8.65 6.66 -6.29
C ILE A 144 9.20 7.08 -4.93
N GLY A 145 9.94 8.20 -4.92
CA GLY A 145 10.46 8.89 -3.74
C GLY A 145 11.99 8.91 -3.68
N GLU A 146 12.60 10.11 -3.60
CA GLU A 146 14.03 10.46 -3.36
C GLU A 146 15.14 9.52 -3.87
N LEU A 147 14.84 8.67 -4.85
CA LEU A 147 15.74 7.75 -5.54
C LEU A 147 15.64 7.94 -7.06
N ALA A 148 14.71 8.78 -7.52
CA ALA A 148 14.60 9.19 -8.92
C ALA A 148 15.75 10.12 -9.34
N GLU A 149 16.37 10.82 -8.39
CA GLU A 149 17.53 11.70 -8.65
C GLU A 149 18.83 10.89 -8.88
N PHE A 150 18.86 9.62 -8.49
CA PHE A 150 20.01 8.72 -8.66
C PHE A 150 19.75 7.55 -9.61
N THR A 151 18.65 7.56 -10.37
CA THR A 151 18.43 6.58 -11.45
C THR A 151 18.86 7.16 -12.80
N PRO A 152 19.92 6.60 -13.43
CA PRO A 152 20.26 6.93 -14.81
C PRO A 152 19.09 6.60 -15.75
N THR A 153 18.90 7.45 -16.77
CA THR A 153 17.89 7.28 -17.82
C THR A 153 17.99 5.88 -18.44
N PRO A 154 16.88 5.14 -18.63
CA PRO A 154 16.91 3.81 -19.22
C PRO A 154 17.45 3.87 -20.66
N GLY A 155 18.67 3.35 -20.88
CA GLY A 155 19.30 3.27 -22.20
C GLY A 155 20.72 3.84 -22.31
N SER A 156 21.32 4.40 -21.24
CA SER A 156 22.75 4.75 -21.27
C SER A 156 23.65 3.53 -20.96
N PRO A 157 24.83 3.40 -21.60
CA PRO A 157 25.73 2.26 -21.44
C PRO A 157 26.55 2.28 -20.12
N GLU A 158 26.08 2.97 -19.09
CA GLU A 158 26.82 3.13 -17.84
C GLU A 158 26.30 2.18 -16.76
N SER A 159 27.17 1.28 -16.34
CA SER A 159 26.93 0.34 -15.24
C SER A 159 26.92 1.08 -13.91
N THR A 160 26.05 0.67 -12.97
CA THR A 160 25.92 1.19 -11.59
C THR A 160 27.27 1.31 -10.83
N ARG A 161 28.31 0.65 -11.33
CA ARG A 161 29.67 0.67 -10.82
C ARG A 161 30.43 1.97 -11.12
N GLU A 162 30.26 2.58 -12.30
CA GLU A 162 30.99 3.82 -12.69
C GLU A 162 30.46 5.06 -11.96
N ALA A 163 29.15 5.14 -11.70
CA ALA A 163 28.57 6.25 -10.93
C ALA A 163 28.98 6.26 -9.45
N THR A 164 29.42 5.11 -8.90
CA THR A 164 29.99 5.04 -7.54
C THR A 164 31.45 5.48 -7.52
N GLU A 165 32.16 5.38 -8.65
CA GLU A 165 33.59 5.64 -8.77
C GLU A 165 33.91 7.10 -9.18
N ALA A 166 32.93 7.81 -9.75
CA ALA A 166 33.07 9.20 -10.17
C ALA A 166 32.73 10.26 -9.09
N ALA A 167 32.37 9.86 -7.87
CA ALA A 167 32.23 10.80 -6.75
C ALA A 167 33.63 11.18 -6.24
N PRO A 168 34.05 12.46 -6.34
CA PRO A 168 35.33 12.89 -5.80
C PRO A 168 35.35 12.75 -4.28
N PRO A 169 36.46 12.28 -3.66
CA PRO A 169 36.63 12.36 -2.23
C PRO A 169 36.85 13.84 -1.84
N GLU A 170 35.78 14.54 -1.48
CA GLU A 170 35.92 15.81 -0.77
C GLU A 170 36.39 15.53 0.66
N THR A 171 37.70 15.54 0.84
CA THR A 171 38.32 15.84 2.13
C THR A 171 39.55 16.69 1.87
N PRO A 172 39.52 18.00 2.12
CA PRO A 172 40.74 18.73 2.36
C PRO A 172 41.22 18.41 3.79
N ALA A 173 42.40 17.80 3.86
CA ALA A 173 43.34 17.85 4.98
C ALA A 173 42.94 17.15 6.31
N GLY A 174 43.27 15.87 6.42
CA GLY A 174 44.35 15.48 7.37
C GLY A 174 44.04 15.26 8.85
N GLU A 175 42.82 14.97 9.30
CA GLU A 175 42.58 14.51 10.69
C GLU A 175 41.39 13.53 10.81
N PRO A 176 41.48 12.45 11.61
CA PRO A 176 40.34 11.58 11.90
C PRO A 176 39.33 12.28 12.80
N ALA A 177 38.03 12.16 12.48
CA ALA A 177 36.97 12.77 13.27
C ALA A 177 36.86 12.13 14.66
N LYS A 178 37.16 12.90 15.70
CA LYS A 178 37.08 12.52 17.12
C LYS A 178 35.76 13.02 17.75
N ASP A 179 35.10 12.20 18.58
CA ASP A 179 34.04 12.68 19.49
C ASP A 179 34.65 13.55 20.62
N LYS A 180 33.83 14.36 21.31
CA LYS A 180 34.16 15.27 22.44
C LYS A 180 34.84 14.60 23.65
N ARG A 181 35.09 13.30 23.57
CA ARG A 181 35.77 12.45 24.56
C ARG A 181 37.06 11.80 24.03
N GLY A 182 37.53 12.20 22.84
CA GLY A 182 38.84 11.80 22.31
C GLY A 182 38.96 10.35 21.84
N VAL A 183 37.85 9.71 21.46
CA VAL A 183 37.84 8.34 20.91
C VAL A 183 37.67 8.41 19.39
N ASP A 184 38.52 7.66 18.68
CA ASP A 184 38.48 7.53 17.23
C ASP A 184 37.27 6.68 16.80
N ILE A 185 36.44 7.24 15.94
CA ILE A 185 35.26 6.56 15.41
C ILE A 185 35.71 5.75 14.19
N THR A 186 35.95 4.45 14.38
CA THR A 186 36.18 3.53 13.27
C THR A 186 34.82 3.06 12.72
N PRO A 187 34.51 3.26 11.43
CA PRO A 187 33.27 2.78 10.82
C PRO A 187 33.30 1.26 10.57
N PRO A 188 32.29 0.53 11.06
CA PRO A 188 31.62 -0.49 10.25
C PRO A 188 30.10 -0.30 10.17
#